data_AF-A0A1I8IRX5-F1
#
_entry.id   AF-A0A1I8IRX5-F1
#
_cell.length_a   1.000
_cell.length_b   1.000
_cell.length_c   1.000
_cell.angle_alpha   90.00
_cell.angle_beta   90.00
_cell.angle_gamma   90.00
#
_symmetry.space_group_name_H-M   'P 1'
#
loop_
_entity.id
_entity.type
_entity.pdbx_description
1 polymer ?
#
loop_
_entity_poly.entity_id
_entity_poly.type
_entity_poly.pdbx_seq_one_letter_code
_entity_poly.pdbx_strand_id
1 'polypeptide(L)'
;MNVRRLNWEKLELNNLGETIWGQISADRALSEVVNYLDIEGQFAVKKPKHTPSIVDKHLAKKDICILNGKKAHNIAILLGHLKLPIAELKAALYNMDESIYTAELLQQMIRFAPSSDEIEKYDNYNGPVSKLSKPDQFAYEMTRVPGYEQRLRAMLFKLNFSEKVESIRQTLLTVQRASRELCHSDKLARILEMILAMGNFLNQGNNRI
;
A
#
# COMPACT_ATOMS: atom_id res chain seq x y z
N MET A 1 -21.62 6.54 -29.96
CA MET A 1 -22.16 6.40 -28.58
C MET A 1 -21.02 6.53 -27.57
N ASN A 2 -21.27 6.83 -26.29
CA ASN A 2 -20.19 6.94 -25.29
C ASN A 2 -19.85 5.53 -24.76
N VAL A 3 -18.64 5.02 -24.99
CA VAL A 3 -18.19 3.70 -24.52
C VAL A 3 -17.32 3.84 -23.26
N ARG A 4 -17.28 2.80 -22.42
CA ARG A 4 -16.38 2.78 -21.26
C ARG A 4 -14.94 2.88 -21.73
N ARG A 5 -14.16 3.80 -21.14
CA ARG A 5 -12.76 4.00 -21.51
C ARG A 5 -11.88 2.93 -20.88
N LEU A 6 -10.92 2.44 -21.66
CA LEU A 6 -9.82 1.64 -21.14
C LEU A 6 -8.75 2.59 -20.57
N ASN A 7 -8.38 2.41 -19.31
CA ASN A 7 -7.44 3.28 -18.61
C ASN A 7 -6.00 2.82 -18.86
N TRP A 8 -5.52 2.99 -20.09
CA TRP A 8 -4.13 2.74 -20.46
C TRP A 8 -3.23 3.98 -20.26
N GLU A 9 -1.95 3.74 -20.03
CA GLU A 9 -0.91 4.75 -20.11
C GLU A 9 -0.30 4.72 -21.51
N LYS A 10 -0.25 5.88 -22.18
CA LYS A 10 0.23 5.96 -23.56
C LYS A 10 1.75 6.06 -23.58
N LEU A 11 2.38 5.29 -24.45
CA LEU A 11 3.82 5.38 -24.71
C LEU A 11 4.13 6.60 -25.59
N GLU A 12 5.27 7.25 -25.33
CA GLU A 12 5.76 8.34 -26.18
C GLU A 12 6.35 7.78 -27.49
N LEU A 13 5.97 8.40 -28.61
CA LEU A 13 6.34 7.95 -29.95
C LEU A 13 7.86 7.94 -30.21
N ASN A 14 8.60 8.77 -29.47
CA ASN A 14 10.05 8.94 -29.63
C ASN A 14 10.87 7.74 -29.13
N ASN A 15 10.26 6.83 -28.35
CA ASN A 15 10.93 5.68 -27.73
C ASN A 15 10.44 4.33 -28.27
N LEU A 16 9.83 4.28 -29.45
CA LEU A 16 9.25 3.07 -30.00
C LEU A 16 10.28 2.09 -30.61
N GLY A 17 11.46 2.57 -31.02
CA GLY A 17 12.67 1.81 -31.38
C GLY A 17 12.48 0.34 -31.82
N GLU A 18 13.20 -0.58 -31.17
CA GLU A 18 13.11 -2.04 -31.38
C GLU A 18 11.92 -2.69 -30.65
N THR A 19 11.02 -1.90 -30.06
CA THR A 19 9.89 -2.46 -29.32
C THR A 19 8.87 -3.08 -30.27
N ILE A 20 8.05 -3.99 -29.75
CA ILE A 20 6.95 -4.60 -30.51
C ILE A 20 6.03 -3.54 -31.14
N TRP A 21 5.89 -2.36 -30.52
CA TRP A 21 5.05 -1.26 -31.00
C TRP A 21 5.66 -0.55 -32.22
N GLY A 22 6.98 -0.53 -32.36
CA GLY A 22 7.67 -0.03 -33.55
C GLY A 22 7.58 -0.98 -34.76
N GLN A 23 7.25 -2.26 -34.51
CA GLN A 23 7.13 -3.31 -35.54
C GLN A 23 5.68 -3.54 -36.03
N ILE A 24 4.68 -2.95 -35.36
CA ILE A 24 3.26 -3.09 -35.74
C ILE A 24 2.95 -2.04 -36.82
N SER A 25 2.62 -2.48 -38.04
CA SER A 25 2.16 -1.58 -39.10
C SER A 25 0.69 -1.19 -38.90
N ALA A 26 0.35 0.06 -39.23
CA ALA A 26 -1.01 0.58 -39.21
C ALA A 26 -1.91 -0.01 -40.31
N ASP A 27 -1.35 -0.81 -41.22
CA ASP A 27 -2.00 -1.32 -42.45
C ASP A 27 -2.56 -2.74 -42.30
N ARG A 28 -2.59 -3.28 -41.07
CA ARG A 28 -3.30 -4.53 -40.82
C ARG A 28 -4.81 -4.26 -40.87
N ALA A 29 -5.54 -5.01 -41.69
CA ALA A 29 -6.99 -4.98 -41.79
C ALA A 29 -7.66 -5.54 -40.51
N LEU A 30 -7.47 -4.86 -39.38
CA LEU A 30 -8.02 -5.22 -38.07
C LEU A 30 -9.54 -5.09 -38.02
N SER A 31 -10.14 -4.39 -38.99
CA SER A 31 -11.60 -4.28 -39.13
C SER A 31 -12.29 -5.60 -39.48
N GLU A 32 -11.57 -6.59 -40.01
CA GLU A 32 -12.12 -7.93 -40.26
C GLU A 32 -12.12 -8.81 -39.01
N VAL A 33 -11.22 -8.52 -38.06
CA VAL A 33 -11.04 -9.29 -36.83
C VAL A 33 -11.76 -8.63 -35.64
N VAL A 34 -11.81 -7.30 -35.63
CA VAL A 34 -12.38 -6.49 -34.55
C VAL A 34 -13.71 -5.91 -35.00
N ASN A 35 -14.81 -6.49 -34.50
CA ASN A 35 -16.14 -5.95 -34.75
C ASN A 35 -16.41 -4.75 -33.84
N TYR A 36 -16.21 -3.54 -34.37
CA TYR A 36 -16.42 -2.30 -33.64
C TYR A 36 -17.88 -2.10 -33.20
N LEU A 37 -18.87 -2.60 -33.96
CA LEU A 37 -20.29 -2.49 -33.61
C LEU A 37 -20.64 -3.32 -32.36
N ASP A 38 -20.07 -4.52 -32.25
CA ASP A 38 -20.26 -5.37 -31.06
C ASP A 38 -19.60 -4.75 -29.83
N ILE A 39 -18.40 -4.17 -29.99
CA ILE A 39 -17.71 -3.47 -28.89
C ILE A 39 -18.52 -2.26 -28.43
N GLU A 40 -19.06 -1.46 -29.36
CA GLU A 40 -19.95 -0.35 -28.99
C GLU A 40 -21.19 -0.84 -28.24
N GLY A 41 -21.80 -1.95 -28.68
CA GLY A 41 -22.97 -2.53 -28.02
C GLY A 41 -22.69 -3.04 -26.61
N GLN A 42 -21.58 -3.78 -26.42
CA GLN A 42 -21.25 -4.41 -25.14
C GLN A 42 -20.63 -3.43 -24.13
N PHE A 43 -19.89 -2.43 -24.60
CA PHE A 43 -19.16 -1.48 -23.75
C PHE A 43 -19.81 -0.09 -23.71
N ALA A 44 -21.01 0.09 -24.28
CA ALA A 44 -21.77 1.32 -24.16
C ALA A 44 -21.99 1.71 -22.69
N VAL A 45 -21.73 2.99 -22.39
CA VAL A 45 -22.16 3.61 -21.15
C VAL A 45 -23.67 3.77 -21.23
N LYS A 46 -24.39 2.91 -20.51
CA LYS A 46 -25.82 3.09 -20.27
C LYS A 46 -26.00 4.48 -19.65
N LYS A 47 -26.66 5.40 -20.36
CA LYS A 47 -27.11 6.65 -19.73
C LYS A 47 -27.92 6.25 -18.49
N PRO A 48 -27.62 6.77 -17.30
CA PRO A 48 -28.46 6.49 -16.15
C PRO A 48 -29.88 6.90 -16.53
N LYS A 49 -30.83 5.97 -16.43
CA LYS A 49 -32.25 6.32 -16.46
C LYS A 49 -32.42 7.28 -15.30
N HIS A 50 -32.72 8.54 -15.61
CA HIS A 50 -33.13 9.51 -14.60
C HIS A 50 -34.52 9.10 -14.13
N THR A 51 -34.61 8.01 -13.37
CA THR A 51 -35.65 7.92 -12.37
C THR A 51 -35.33 9.05 -11.41
N PRO A 52 -36.26 9.99 -11.14
CA PRO A 52 -36.13 10.83 -9.97
C PRO A 52 -36.24 9.87 -8.79
N SER A 53 -35.10 9.28 -8.41
CA SER A 53 -34.92 8.86 -7.05
C SER A 53 -35.12 10.13 -6.27
N ILE A 54 -36.22 10.19 -5.54
CA ILE A 54 -36.34 11.01 -4.35
C ILE A 54 -35.24 10.46 -3.45
N VAL A 55 -34.00 10.87 -3.73
CA VAL A 55 -32.95 10.87 -2.75
C VAL A 55 -33.46 11.95 -1.82
N ASP A 56 -34.05 11.52 -0.72
CA ASP A 56 -34.41 12.38 0.38
C ASP A 56 -33.30 13.41 0.53
N LYS A 57 -33.64 14.66 0.19
CA LYS A 57 -32.99 15.82 0.77
C LYS A 57 -33.35 15.79 2.25
N HIS A 58 -32.87 14.78 2.98
CA HIS A 58 -32.62 14.96 4.39
C HIS A 58 -31.69 16.16 4.45
N LEU A 59 -32.24 17.25 4.98
CA LEU A 59 -31.56 18.48 5.30
C LEU A 59 -30.09 18.17 5.58
N ALA A 60 -29.20 18.51 4.64
CA ALA A 60 -27.77 18.42 4.88
C ALA A 60 -27.48 19.41 5.99
N LYS A 61 -27.50 18.93 7.24
CA LYS A 61 -26.84 19.60 8.34
C LYS A 61 -25.43 19.87 7.83
N LYS A 62 -25.01 21.13 7.90
CA LYS A 62 -23.63 21.51 7.60
C LYS A 62 -22.77 20.86 8.67
N ASP A 63 -22.39 19.61 8.43
CA ASP A 63 -21.48 18.88 9.30
C ASP A 63 -20.14 19.63 9.27
N ILE A 64 -19.62 19.91 10.45
CA ILE A 64 -18.36 20.63 10.64
C ILE A 64 -17.24 19.65 10.29
N CYS A 65 -16.37 20.07 9.36
CA CYS A 65 -15.23 19.30 8.91
C CYS A 65 -13.94 20.01 9.31
N ILE A 66 -13.13 19.39 10.17
CA ILE A 66 -11.85 19.93 10.66
C ILE A 66 -10.70 19.28 9.90
N LEU A 67 -10.79 17.98 9.62
CA LEU A 67 -9.85 17.27 8.77
C LEU A 67 -9.80 17.86 7.36
N ASN A 68 -8.63 17.79 6.73
CA ASN A 68 -8.56 18.03 5.29
C ASN A 68 -9.35 16.95 4.51
N GLY A 69 -9.82 17.31 3.31
CA GLY A 69 -10.67 16.44 2.50
C GLY A 69 -10.06 15.07 2.17
N LYS A 70 -8.73 14.98 2.04
CA LYS A 70 -8.03 13.72 1.77
C LYS A 70 -8.04 12.79 2.99
N LYS A 71 -7.73 13.30 4.19
CA LYS A 71 -7.78 12.53 5.44
C LYS A 71 -9.22 12.11 5.75
N ALA A 72 -10.16 13.04 5.66
CA ALA A 72 -11.58 12.76 5.87
C ALA A 72 -12.10 11.65 4.94
N HIS A 73 -11.74 11.70 3.66
CA HIS A 73 -12.13 10.66 2.70
C HIS A 73 -11.53 9.28 3.02
N ASN A 74 -10.23 9.22 3.34
CA ASN A 74 -9.58 7.94 3.67
C ASN A 74 -10.11 7.34 4.98
N ILE A 75 -10.38 8.18 5.98
CA ILE A 75 -11.01 7.74 7.24
C ILE A 75 -12.45 7.27 6.97
N ALA A 76 -13.21 7.93 6.08
CA ALA A 76 -14.54 7.46 5.71
C ALA A 76 -14.49 6.07 5.06
N ILE A 77 -13.52 5.80 4.17
CA ILE A 77 -13.30 4.48 3.57
C ILE A 77 -12.95 3.45 4.67
N LEU A 78 -12.03 3.81 5.57
CA LEU A 78 -11.63 2.95 6.69
C LEU A 78 -12.83 2.52 7.54
N LEU A 79 -13.66 3.48 7.96
CA LEU A 79 -14.87 3.24 8.74
C LEU A 79 -15.88 2.39 7.97
N GLY A 80 -15.98 2.58 6.65
CA GLY A 80 -16.84 1.78 5.78
C GLY A 80 -16.45 0.30 5.71
N HIS A 81 -15.15 0.00 5.79
CA HIS A 81 -14.64 -1.37 5.82
C HIS A 81 -14.78 -2.02 7.20
N LEU A 82 -14.47 -1.30 8.27
CA LEU A 82 -14.53 -1.84 9.64
C LEU A 82 -15.96 -2.16 10.08
N LYS A 83 -16.93 -1.30 9.70
CA LYS A 83 -18.34 -1.42 10.12
C LYS A 83 -18.55 -1.56 11.64
N LEU A 84 -17.56 -1.16 12.44
CA LEU A 84 -17.63 -1.14 13.89
C LEU A 84 -18.02 0.25 14.41
N PRO A 85 -18.74 0.34 15.54
CA PRO A 85 -18.96 1.59 16.24
C PRO A 85 -17.63 2.25 16.65
N ILE A 86 -17.56 3.59 16.56
CA ILE A 86 -16.37 4.36 16.96
C ILE A 86 -16.03 4.13 18.44
N ALA A 87 -17.05 3.96 19.29
CA ALA A 87 -16.87 3.67 20.71
C ALA A 87 -16.17 2.33 20.96
N GLU A 88 -16.49 1.31 20.15
CA GLU A 88 -15.87 -0.02 20.24
C GLU A 88 -14.40 0.03 19.80
N LEU A 89 -14.12 0.73 18.68
CA LEU A 89 -12.74 0.99 18.24
C LEU A 89 -11.94 1.73 19.32
N LYS A 90 -12.52 2.77 19.93
CA LYS A 90 -11.86 3.52 21.00
C LYS A 90 -11.56 2.63 22.21
N ALA A 91 -12.50 1.81 22.64
CA ALA A 91 -12.33 0.90 23.77
C ALA A 91 -11.27 -0.17 23.47
N ALA A 92 -11.32 -0.77 22.29
CA ALA A 92 -10.33 -1.73 21.82
C ALA A 92 -8.92 -1.14 21.82
N LEU A 93 -8.75 0.09 21.31
CA LEU A 93 -7.44 0.77 21.31
C LEU A 93 -6.96 1.12 22.72
N TYR A 94 -7.88 1.55 23.60
CA TYR A 94 -7.56 1.86 24.99
C TYR A 94 -7.06 0.61 25.74
N ASN A 95 -7.70 -0.53 25.48
CA ASN A 95 -7.37 -1.84 26.05
C ASN A 95 -6.24 -2.57 25.31
N MET A 96 -5.75 -2.02 24.19
CA MET A 96 -4.74 -2.64 23.32
C MET A 96 -5.17 -4.04 22.82
N ASP A 97 -6.45 -4.19 22.47
CA ASP A 97 -7.04 -5.45 22.01
C ASP A 97 -6.64 -5.77 20.56
N GLU A 98 -5.89 -6.85 20.38
CA GLU A 98 -5.36 -7.26 19.06
C GLU A 98 -6.39 -8.01 18.19
N SER A 99 -7.55 -8.39 18.71
CA SER A 99 -8.57 -9.13 17.95
C SER A 99 -9.21 -8.31 16.84
N ILE A 100 -9.26 -6.98 17.02
CA ILE A 100 -9.87 -6.03 16.08
C ILE A 100 -8.82 -5.38 15.17
N TYR A 101 -7.58 -5.23 15.65
CA TYR A 101 -6.53 -4.45 14.99
C TYR A 101 -5.57 -5.31 14.18
N THR A 102 -5.64 -5.23 12.85
CA THR A 102 -4.61 -5.78 11.96
C THR A 102 -3.45 -4.81 11.74
N ALA A 103 -2.31 -5.32 11.28
CA ALA A 103 -1.14 -4.49 10.98
C ALA A 103 -1.44 -3.42 9.90
N GLU A 104 -2.20 -3.77 8.86
CA GLU A 104 -2.61 -2.85 7.80
C GLU A 104 -3.52 -1.76 8.34
N LEU A 105 -4.49 -2.13 9.18
CA LEU A 105 -5.39 -1.17 9.82
C LEU A 105 -4.61 -0.16 10.66
N LEU A 106 -3.71 -0.64 11.51
CA LEU A 106 -2.87 0.23 12.35
C LEU A 106 -2.00 1.15 11.50
N GLN A 107 -1.41 0.67 10.39
CA GLN A 107 -0.65 1.50 9.47
C GLN A 107 -1.50 2.61 8.84
N GLN A 108 -2.74 2.30 8.40
CA GLN A 108 -3.66 3.32 7.88
C GLN A 108 -4.02 4.35 8.95
N MET A 109 -4.29 3.90 10.18
CA MET A 109 -4.63 4.80 11.30
C MET A 109 -3.48 5.71 11.71
N ILE A 110 -2.22 5.22 11.65
CA ILE A 110 -1.03 6.05 11.87
C ILE A 110 -0.88 7.07 10.73
N ARG A 111 -1.03 6.64 9.47
CA ARG A 111 -0.89 7.50 8.29
C ARG A 111 -1.88 8.66 8.28
N PHE A 112 -3.09 8.42 8.77
CA PHE A 112 -4.17 9.42 8.83
C PHE A 112 -4.46 9.92 10.23
N ALA A 113 -3.52 9.76 11.16
CA ALA A 113 -3.62 10.34 12.49
C ALA A 113 -3.80 11.87 12.39
N PRO A 114 -4.60 12.48 13.27
CA PRO A 114 -4.71 13.93 13.37
C PRO A 114 -3.33 14.56 13.62
N SER A 115 -2.98 15.62 12.88
CA SER A 115 -1.77 16.39 13.14
C SER A 115 -1.93 17.26 14.39
N SER A 116 -0.83 17.77 14.96
CA SER A 116 -0.88 18.66 16.13
C SER A 116 -1.86 19.82 15.97
N ASP A 117 -1.85 20.49 14.80
CA ASP A 117 -2.79 21.58 14.49
C ASP A 117 -4.25 21.13 14.43
N GLU A 118 -4.52 19.88 14.01
CA GLU A 118 -5.87 19.32 13.96
C GLU A 118 -6.32 18.91 15.38
N ILE A 119 -5.40 18.36 16.19
CA ILE A 119 -5.64 18.05 17.61
C ILE A 119 -6.00 19.31 18.38
N GLU A 120 -5.26 20.41 18.19
CA GLU A 120 -5.57 21.69 18.82
C GLU A 120 -6.95 22.24 18.42
N LYS A 121 -7.35 22.07 17.15
CA LYS A 121 -8.70 22.44 16.69
C LYS A 121 -9.78 21.58 17.35
N TYR A 122 -9.51 20.30 17.58
CA TYR A 122 -10.42 19.41 18.32
C TYR A 122 -10.49 19.76 19.81
N ASP A 123 -9.37 20.12 20.43
CA ASP A 123 -9.33 20.55 21.83
C ASP A 123 -10.10 21.85 22.06
N ASN A 124 -10.03 22.79 21.10
CA ASN A 124 -10.76 24.05 21.14
C ASN A 124 -12.22 23.96 20.66
N TYR A 125 -12.67 22.79 20.19
CA TYR A 125 -14.03 22.60 19.69
C TYR A 125 -15.02 22.41 20.85
N ASN A 126 -15.81 23.45 21.14
CA ASN A 126 -16.83 23.45 22.20
C ASN A 126 -18.23 23.02 21.72
N GLY A 127 -18.37 22.62 20.46
CA GLY A 127 -19.64 22.18 19.90
C GLY A 127 -19.98 20.73 20.24
N PRO A 128 -21.23 20.28 20.02
CA PRO A 128 -21.57 18.87 20.17
C PRO A 128 -20.86 18.03 19.09
N VAL A 129 -20.31 16.88 19.48
CA VAL A 129 -19.62 15.92 18.59
C VAL A 129 -20.53 15.46 17.45
N SER A 130 -21.84 15.39 17.68
CA SER A 130 -22.84 15.01 16.67
C SER A 130 -22.99 15.99 15.50
N LYS A 131 -22.41 17.20 15.59
CA LYS A 131 -22.33 18.16 14.47
C LYS A 131 -21.06 18.01 13.63
N LEU A 132 -20.09 17.20 14.07
CA LEU A 132 -18.89 16.91 13.29
C LEU A 132 -19.24 15.88 12.19
N SER A 133 -18.51 15.90 11.08
CA SER A 133 -18.59 14.86 10.07
C SER A 133 -18.22 13.49 10.67
N LYS A 134 -18.71 12.36 10.13
CA LYS A 134 -18.35 11.01 10.64
C LYS A 134 -16.83 10.79 10.79
N PRO A 135 -15.99 11.15 9.80
CA PRO A 135 -14.53 11.12 9.93
C PRO A 135 -13.98 11.99 11.06
N ASP A 136 -14.53 13.18 11.25
CA ASP A 136 -14.13 14.09 12.33
C ASP A 136 -14.57 13.57 13.71
N GLN A 137 -15.75 12.94 13.82
CA GLN A 137 -16.18 12.27 15.04
C GLN A 137 -15.20 11.16 15.43
N PHE A 138 -14.77 10.35 14.45
CA PHE A 138 -13.76 9.33 14.68
C PHE A 138 -12.43 9.94 15.13
N ALA A 139 -11.91 10.92 14.39
CA ALA A 139 -10.66 11.59 14.74
C ALA A 139 -10.73 12.22 16.14
N TYR A 140 -11.82 12.94 16.45
CA TYR A 140 -12.07 13.52 17.76
C TYR A 140 -12.02 12.47 18.87
N GLU A 141 -12.78 11.38 18.75
CA GLU A 141 -12.80 10.31 19.76
C GLU A 141 -11.44 9.63 19.94
N MET A 142 -10.68 9.47 18.85
CA MET A 142 -9.32 8.93 18.89
C MET A 142 -8.34 9.87 19.60
N THR A 143 -8.48 11.20 19.44
CA THR A 143 -7.65 12.17 20.20
C THR A 143 -7.90 12.11 21.71
N ARG A 144 -9.07 11.63 22.15
CA ARG A 144 -9.37 11.44 23.58
C ARG A 144 -8.67 10.21 24.18
N VAL A 145 -8.04 9.37 23.37
CA VAL A 145 -7.25 8.23 23.85
C VAL A 145 -5.85 8.72 24.22
N PRO A 146 -5.41 8.60 25.49
CA PRO A 146 -4.08 9.05 25.90
C PRO A 146 -2.98 8.31 25.15
N GLY A 147 -2.09 9.06 24.52
CA GLY A 147 -0.99 8.49 23.72
C GLY A 147 -1.48 7.72 22.50
N TYR A 148 -2.57 8.14 21.86
CA TYR A 148 -3.18 7.52 20.68
C TYR A 148 -2.14 7.01 19.67
N GLU A 149 -1.26 7.90 19.20
CA GLU A 149 -0.29 7.55 18.16
C GLU A 149 0.78 6.57 18.68
N GLN A 150 1.20 6.73 19.94
CA GLN A 150 2.15 5.82 20.59
C GLN A 150 1.55 4.42 20.76
N ARG A 151 0.28 4.32 21.15
CA ARG A 151 -0.45 3.04 21.27
C ARG A 151 -0.54 2.33 19.93
N LEU A 152 -0.93 3.04 18.87
CA LEU A 152 -0.96 2.47 17.52
C LEU A 152 0.40 1.92 17.09
N ARG A 153 1.47 2.71 17.29
CA ARG A 153 2.85 2.27 16.98
C ARG A 153 3.27 1.06 17.81
N ALA A 154 2.92 1.03 19.09
CA ALA A 154 3.25 -0.08 19.99
C ALA A 154 2.51 -1.37 19.59
N MET A 155 1.21 -1.30 19.27
CA MET A 155 0.45 -2.45 18.77
C MET A 155 1.02 -2.95 17.44
N LEU A 156 1.30 -2.03 16.51
CA LEU A 156 1.87 -2.39 15.21
C LEU A 156 3.24 -3.06 15.36
N PHE A 157 4.07 -2.52 16.24
CA PHE A 157 5.37 -3.11 16.55
C PHE A 157 5.20 -4.53 17.11
N LYS A 158 4.30 -4.71 18.09
CA LYS A 158 4.04 -6.01 18.72
C LYS A 158 3.57 -7.05 17.71
N LEU A 159 2.60 -6.72 16.84
CA LEU A 159 2.10 -7.64 15.81
C LEU A 159 3.19 -8.07 14.83
N ASN A 160 4.06 -7.15 14.43
CA ASN A 160 5.14 -7.44 13.47
C ASN A 160 6.40 -8.02 14.13
N PHE A 161 6.47 -8.06 15.47
CA PHE A 161 7.71 -8.37 16.18
C PHE A 161 8.17 -9.80 15.90
N SER A 162 7.27 -10.79 16.04
CA SER A 162 7.62 -12.20 15.89
C SER A 162 8.13 -12.51 14.49
N GLU A 163 7.43 -12.03 13.45
CA GLU A 163 7.84 -12.23 12.05
C GLU A 163 9.20 -11.58 11.79
N LYS A 164 9.41 -10.37 12.28
CA LYS A 164 10.67 -9.65 12.09
C LYS A 164 11.84 -10.33 12.80
N VAL A 165 11.64 -10.83 14.02
CA VAL A 165 12.65 -11.59 14.75
C VAL A 165 13.02 -12.86 13.99
N GLU A 166 12.03 -13.61 13.51
CA GLU A 166 12.30 -14.86 12.80
C GLU A 166 13.01 -14.61 11.46
N SER A 167 12.61 -13.59 10.70
CA SER A 167 13.28 -13.18 9.47
C SER A 167 14.77 -12.85 9.70
N ILE A 168 15.07 -12.05 10.74
CA ILE A 168 16.45 -11.71 11.12
C ILE A 168 17.21 -12.97 11.54
N ARG A 169 16.59 -13.82 12.35
CA ARG A 169 17.19 -15.07 12.85
C ARG A 169 17.57 -16.00 11.69
N GLN A 170 16.70 -16.19 10.71
CA GLN A 170 16.98 -17.02 9.54
C GLN A 170 18.14 -16.45 8.71
N THR A 171 18.17 -15.14 8.53
CA THR A 171 19.28 -14.45 7.83
C THR A 171 20.60 -14.67 8.56
N LEU A 172 20.62 -14.50 9.88
CA LEU A 172 21.80 -14.70 10.71
C LEU A 172 22.31 -16.14 10.63
N LEU A 173 21.41 -17.13 10.77
CA LEU A 173 21.76 -18.55 10.66
C LEU A 173 22.35 -18.89 9.30
N THR A 174 21.80 -18.32 8.23
CA THR A 174 22.31 -18.52 6.86
C THR A 174 23.73 -17.99 6.73
N VAL A 175 24.00 -16.77 7.19
CA VAL A 175 25.34 -16.17 7.15
C VAL A 175 26.31 -16.98 8.00
N GLN A 176 25.93 -17.32 9.23
CA GLN A 176 26.76 -18.11 10.13
C GLN A 176 27.13 -19.48 9.52
N ARG A 177 26.15 -20.15 8.92
CA ARG A 177 26.36 -21.43 8.25
C ARG A 177 27.27 -21.30 7.05
N ALA A 178 27.03 -20.34 6.17
CA ALA A 178 27.85 -20.10 4.99
C ALA A 178 29.31 -19.77 5.38
N SER A 179 29.52 -18.90 6.36
CA SER A 179 30.87 -18.58 6.87
C SER A 179 31.57 -19.83 7.42
N ARG A 180 30.85 -20.65 8.20
CA ARG A 180 31.42 -21.89 8.75
C ARG A 180 31.79 -22.88 7.66
N GLU A 181 30.87 -23.12 6.72
CA GLU A 181 31.09 -24.04 5.60
C GLU A 181 32.27 -23.59 4.73
N LEU A 182 32.39 -22.30 4.42
CA LEU A 182 33.53 -21.77 3.66
C LEU A 182 34.86 -21.94 4.40
N CYS A 183 34.93 -21.59 5.69
CA CYS A 183 36.17 -21.68 6.46
C CYS A 183 36.65 -23.12 6.71
N HIS A 184 35.75 -24.10 6.72
CA HIS A 184 36.07 -25.49 7.06
C HIS A 184 35.93 -26.45 5.87
N SER A 185 35.74 -25.94 4.65
CA SER A 185 35.60 -26.79 3.48
C SER A 185 36.96 -27.23 2.94
N ASP A 186 37.38 -28.44 3.29
CA ASP A 186 38.57 -29.08 2.72
C ASP A 186 38.47 -29.20 1.20
N LYS A 187 37.26 -29.44 0.67
CA LYS A 187 37.02 -29.52 -0.78
C LYS A 187 37.32 -28.20 -1.47
N LEU A 188 36.88 -27.09 -0.89
CA LEU A 188 37.17 -25.75 -1.40
C LEU A 188 38.67 -25.48 -1.35
N ALA A 189 39.34 -25.81 -0.23
CA ALA A 189 40.78 -25.66 -0.10
C ALA A 189 41.54 -26.46 -1.18
N ARG A 190 41.15 -27.70 -1.45
CA ARG A 190 41.74 -28.54 -2.51
C ARG A 190 41.52 -27.99 -3.91
N ILE A 191 40.35 -27.42 -4.20
CA ILE A 191 40.09 -26.75 -5.48
C ILE A 191 41.01 -25.54 -5.64
N LEU A 192 41.13 -24.70 -4.61
CA LEU A 192 42.00 -23.52 -4.63
C LEU A 192 43.48 -23.90 -4.77
N GLU A 193 43.92 -24.98 -4.11
CA GLU A 193 45.28 -25.53 -4.24
C GLU A 193 45.57 -26.00 -5.67
N MET A 194 44.62 -26.71 -6.30
CA MET A 194 44.75 -27.16 -7.69
C MET A 194 44.80 -25.97 -8.66
N ILE A 195 43.93 -24.97 -8.47
CA ILE A 195 43.93 -23.73 -9.28
C ILE A 195 45.28 -23.01 -9.13
N LEU A 196 45.81 -22.91 -7.91
CA LEU A 196 47.11 -22.30 -7.65
C LEU A 196 48.25 -23.05 -8.35
N ALA A 197 48.26 -24.39 -8.27
CA ALA A 197 49.26 -25.21 -8.95
C ALA A 197 49.22 -25.05 -10.48
N MET A 198 48.03 -25.08 -11.06
CA MET A 198 47.82 -24.85 -12.50
C MET A 198 48.25 -23.44 -12.90
N GLY A 199 47.86 -22.42 -12.14
CA GLY A 199 48.22 -21.02 -12.39
C GLY A 199 49.73 -20.80 -12.32
N ASN A 200 50.40 -21.38 -11.33
CA ASN A 200 51.86 -21.29 -11.20
C ASN A 200 52.59 -21.91 -12.40
N PHE A 201 52.14 -23.09 -12.87
CA PHE A 201 52.72 -23.74 -14.05
C PHE A 201 52.47 -22.93 -15.34
N LEU A 202 51.23 -22.47 -15.55
CA LEU A 202 50.86 -21.72 -16.75
C LEU A 202 51.55 -20.35 -16.84
N ASN A 203 51.81 -19.71 -15.70
CA ASN A 203 52.45 -18.40 -15.63
C ASN A 203 53.99 -18.49 -15.55
N GLN A 204 54.55 -19.69 -15.50
CA GLN A 204 55.99 -19.89 -15.40
C GLN A 204 56.67 -19.41 -16.69
N GLY A 205 57.41 -18.30 -16.59
CA GLY A 205 58.12 -17.67 -17.73
C GLY A 205 57.45 -16.40 -18.30
N ASN A 206 56.27 -16.02 -17.82
CA ASN A 206 55.61 -14.78 -18.23
C ASN A 206 55.75 -13.69 -17.14
N ASN A 207 56.88 -12.97 -17.16
CA ASN A 207 57.08 -11.75 -16.36
C ASN A 207 56.30 -10.56 -16.96
N ARG A 208 54.98 -10.67 -17.06
CA ARG A 208 54.09 -9.55 -17.39
C ARG A 208 52.90 -9.51 -16.45
N ILE A 209 53.20 -9.28 -15.17
CA ILE A 209 52.49 -8.32 -14.30
C ILE A 209 53.58 -7.58 -13.52
#